data_AF-A0A7K8EB83-F1
#
_entry.id   AF-A0A7K8EB83-F1
#
_cell.length_a   1.000
_cell.length_b   1.000
_cell.length_c   1.000
_cell.angle_alpha   90.00
_cell.angle_beta   90.00
_cell.angle_gamma   90.00
#
_symmetry.space_group_name_H-M   'P 1'
#
loop_
_entity.id
_entity.type
_entity.pdbx_description
1 polymer ?
#
loop_
_entity_poly.entity_id
_entity_poly.type
_entity_poly.pdbx_seq_one_letter_code
_entity_poly.pdbx_strand_id
1 'polypeptide(L)'
;LRDEPRPAVLPSCPLPSRICDVVRSERPRSCCGMAMAGFRTAKYQLPEWHRRNAGVCYNALTVSEEAERGRAEAKNLMKHAAASAQRAQEHSKSTLGQRLGDIDFWRTELQKEIMELDAETNLLAAQKLRLERALDATEVPYAVVTDNLECRERRRPPDLVIDEVERQLLKEADLIRDIRELLKRTIIQATTQIRSNRIQKENCELDWSDKVQTYHIDDKCGAYCTDSTDVQSHPSSVKFEENASTPKSWAQFSHDNISRAEQEKLASVQLRSLINSVIHDAGQDLRVQRAAVSEALHGHCRQLEQAKLGLEQHLEQILKDIGEEEANIMNLKKAIRDKEALLKVAQTRLYDRSFRPNIELCRDEAQFRSLNQTQ
;
A
#
# COMPACT_ATOMS: atom_id res chain seq x y z
N LEU A 1 -20.18 -33.89 1.40
CA LEU A 1 -21.26 -34.88 1.21
C LEU A 1 -22.56 -34.16 0.84
N ARG A 2 -22.69 -33.83 -0.45
CA ARG A 2 -23.96 -33.65 -1.16
C ARG A 2 -23.66 -34.09 -2.60
N ASP A 3 -24.32 -35.16 -3.02
CA ASP A 3 -24.22 -35.72 -4.36
C ASP A 3 -24.80 -34.72 -5.37
N GLU A 4 -23.94 -34.18 -6.24
CA GLU A 4 -24.37 -33.51 -7.46
C GLU A 4 -24.41 -34.52 -8.63
N PRO A 5 -25.37 -34.37 -9.55
CA PRO A 5 -25.59 -35.36 -10.59
C PRO A 5 -24.45 -35.29 -11.61
N ARG A 6 -23.83 -36.45 -11.87
CA ARG A 6 -22.89 -36.62 -12.97
C ARG A 6 -23.56 -36.18 -14.28
N PRO A 7 -22.87 -35.47 -15.18
CA PRO A 7 -23.43 -35.21 -16.51
C PRO A 7 -23.80 -36.56 -17.12
N ALA A 8 -24.97 -36.62 -17.75
CA ALA A 8 -25.41 -37.82 -18.43
C ALA A 8 -24.37 -38.17 -19.49
N VAL A 9 -23.53 -39.16 -19.21
CA VAL A 9 -22.75 -39.85 -20.22
C VAL A 9 -23.81 -40.43 -21.13
N LEU A 10 -24.04 -39.78 -22.27
CA LEU A 10 -24.79 -40.40 -23.35
C LEU A 10 -24.11 -41.75 -23.57
N PRO A 11 -24.83 -42.87 -23.40
CA PRO A 11 -24.23 -44.15 -23.69
C PRO A 11 -23.73 -44.04 -25.11
N SER A 12 -22.42 -44.22 -25.31
CA SER A 12 -21.89 -44.40 -26.64
C SER A 12 -22.75 -45.51 -27.23
N CYS A 13 -23.57 -45.16 -28.22
CA CYS A 13 -24.29 -46.19 -28.96
C CYS A 13 -23.20 -47.15 -29.39
N PRO A 14 -23.26 -48.43 -28.97
CA PRO A 14 -22.28 -49.38 -29.43
C PRO A 14 -22.38 -49.31 -30.95
N LEU A 15 -21.27 -48.91 -31.59
CA LEU A 15 -21.11 -49.10 -33.03
C LEU A 15 -21.58 -50.53 -33.31
N PRO A 16 -22.43 -50.77 -34.32
CA PRO A 16 -22.80 -52.13 -34.64
C PRO A 16 -21.51 -52.91 -34.89
N SER A 17 -21.10 -53.73 -33.92
CA SER A 17 -19.92 -54.59 -33.98
C SER A 17 -20.09 -55.70 -35.02
N ARG A 18 -21.25 -55.73 -35.67
CA ARG A 18 -21.48 -56.48 -36.87
C ARG A 18 -21.11 -55.60 -38.05
N ILE A 19 -19.85 -55.72 -38.46
CA ILE A 19 -19.57 -55.90 -39.88
C ILE A 19 -20.69 -56.83 -40.36
N CYS A 20 -21.50 -56.38 -41.31
CA CYS A 20 -22.36 -57.31 -42.03
C CYS A 20 -21.42 -58.27 -42.72
N ASP A 21 -21.04 -59.33 -42.01
CA ASP A 21 -20.63 -60.57 -42.63
C ASP A 21 -21.80 -60.87 -43.54
N VAL A 22 -21.60 -60.59 -44.83
CA VAL A 22 -22.33 -61.25 -45.88
C VAL A 22 -22.01 -62.71 -45.63
N VAL A 23 -22.84 -63.36 -44.82
CA VAL A 23 -22.88 -64.80 -44.69
C VAL A 23 -23.08 -65.24 -46.12
N ARG A 24 -21.99 -65.68 -46.76
CA ARG A 24 -22.08 -66.48 -47.96
C ARG A 24 -23.05 -67.57 -47.56
N SER A 25 -24.27 -67.48 -48.08
CA SER A 25 -25.24 -68.55 -47.95
C SER A 25 -24.54 -69.78 -48.51
N GLU A 26 -23.99 -70.60 -47.62
CA GLU A 26 -23.62 -71.95 -47.93
C GLU A 26 -24.92 -72.58 -48.38
N ARG A 27 -25.01 -72.75 -49.70
CA ARG A 27 -26.12 -73.44 -50.35
C ARG A 27 -26.44 -74.67 -49.52
N PRO A 28 -27.72 -74.94 -49.18
CA PRO A 28 -28.07 -76.18 -48.51
C PRO A 28 -27.49 -77.32 -49.34
N ARG A 29 -26.65 -78.15 -48.72
CA ARG A 29 -26.15 -79.38 -49.32
C ARG A 29 -27.35 -80.21 -49.74
N SER A 30 -27.72 -80.07 -51.01
CA SER A 30 -28.71 -80.92 -51.65
C SER A 30 -28.13 -82.31 -51.64
N CYS A 31 -28.71 -83.17 -50.81
CA CYS A 31 -28.45 -84.58 -50.74
C CYS A 31 -28.79 -85.19 -52.11
N CYS A 32 -27.80 -85.36 -52.97
CA CYS A 32 -27.88 -86.24 -54.12
C CYS A 32 -26.56 -86.99 -54.18
N GLY A 33 -26.69 -88.32 -54.14
CA GLY A 33 -25.61 -89.25 -53.89
C GLY A 33 -24.42 -89.13 -54.84
N MET A 34 -23.30 -89.66 -54.35
CA MET A 34 -22.09 -89.97 -55.09
C MET A 34 -22.42 -90.40 -56.52
N ALA A 35 -21.98 -89.60 -57.50
CA ALA A 35 -21.93 -90.03 -58.89
C ALA A 35 -20.61 -89.51 -59.47
N MET A 36 -19.77 -90.46 -59.83
CA MET A 36 -18.51 -90.24 -60.54
C MET A 36 -18.69 -89.47 -61.85
N ALA A 37 -17.58 -88.88 -62.29
CA ALA A 37 -17.39 -88.26 -63.59
C ALA A 37 -18.10 -89.00 -64.74
N GLY A 38 -18.93 -88.28 -65.50
CA GLY A 38 -19.61 -88.75 -66.70
C GLY A 38 -20.93 -88.02 -66.96
N PHE A 39 -21.02 -87.35 -68.11
CA PHE A 39 -22.18 -86.62 -68.66
C PHE A 39 -23.57 -87.03 -68.14
N ARG A 40 -24.36 -86.08 -67.60
CA ARG A 40 -25.81 -86.23 -67.41
C ARG A 40 -26.58 -85.12 -68.12
N THR A 41 -27.23 -85.46 -69.23
CA THR A 41 -28.26 -84.64 -69.89
C THR A 41 -29.62 -85.26 -69.62
N ALA A 42 -30.06 -85.29 -68.35
CA ALA A 42 -31.42 -85.67 -68.01
C ALA A 42 -32.35 -84.47 -68.28
N LYS A 43 -33.33 -84.63 -69.19
CA LYS A 43 -34.29 -83.56 -69.53
C LYS A 43 -35.36 -83.46 -68.43
N TYR A 44 -35.58 -82.25 -67.91
CA TYR A 44 -36.64 -81.98 -66.92
C TYR A 44 -38.04 -82.19 -67.51
N GLN A 45 -38.99 -82.67 -66.71
CA GLN A 45 -40.40 -82.68 -67.14
C GLN A 45 -40.96 -81.25 -67.11
N LEU A 46 -41.86 -80.92 -68.04
CA LEU A 46 -42.44 -79.57 -68.17
C LEU A 46 -43.04 -79.04 -66.84
N PRO A 47 -43.77 -79.84 -66.03
CA PRO A 47 -44.26 -79.40 -64.72
C PRO A 47 -43.15 -79.13 -63.70
N GLU A 48 -42.03 -79.85 -63.76
CA GLU A 48 -40.86 -79.63 -62.89
C GLU A 48 -40.13 -78.33 -63.27
N TRP A 49 -40.03 -78.03 -64.56
CA TRP A 49 -39.50 -76.76 -65.07
C TRP A 49 -40.37 -75.58 -64.62
N HIS A 50 -41.69 -75.68 -64.75
CA HIS A 50 -42.62 -74.65 -64.27
C HIS A 50 -42.52 -74.43 -62.76
N ARG A 51 -42.46 -75.50 -61.95
CA ARG A 51 -42.32 -75.40 -60.48
C ARG A 51 -40.98 -74.79 -60.07
N ARG A 52 -39.89 -75.16 -60.74
CA ARG A 52 -38.56 -74.57 -60.51
C ARG A 52 -38.54 -73.09 -60.87
N ASN A 53 -39.07 -72.70 -62.04
CA ASN A 53 -39.09 -71.30 -62.44
C ASN A 53 -40.01 -70.46 -61.55
N ALA A 54 -41.18 -70.97 -61.15
CA ALA A 54 -42.03 -70.32 -60.17
C ALA A 54 -41.30 -70.12 -58.82
N GLY A 55 -40.56 -71.12 -58.35
CA GLY A 55 -39.72 -71.01 -57.16
C GLY A 55 -38.57 -70.00 -57.30
N VAL A 56 -37.92 -69.94 -58.47
CA VAL A 56 -36.87 -68.94 -58.76
C VAL A 56 -37.44 -67.52 -58.81
N CYS A 57 -38.60 -67.33 -59.44
CA CYS A 57 -39.29 -66.04 -59.47
C CYS A 57 -39.75 -65.61 -58.06
N TYR A 58 -40.31 -66.53 -57.27
CA TYR A 58 -40.68 -66.27 -55.88
C TYR A 58 -39.46 -65.85 -55.05
N ASN A 59 -38.35 -66.60 -55.13
CA ASN A 59 -37.11 -66.25 -54.43
C ASN A 59 -36.52 -64.91 -54.89
N ALA A 60 -36.63 -64.57 -56.17
CA ALA A 60 -36.18 -63.28 -56.68
C ALA A 60 -37.02 -62.11 -56.11
N LEU A 61 -38.34 -62.31 -55.98
CA LEU A 61 -39.23 -61.34 -55.36
C LEU A 61 -38.91 -61.16 -53.87
N THR A 62 -38.75 -62.25 -53.11
CA THR A 62 -38.42 -62.17 -51.67
C THR A 62 -37.07 -61.48 -51.43
N VAL A 63 -36.05 -61.79 -52.23
CA VAL A 63 -34.74 -61.12 -52.14
C VAL A 63 -34.83 -59.64 -52.54
N SER A 64 -35.68 -59.29 -53.51
CA SER A 64 -35.92 -57.88 -53.89
C SER A 64 -36.60 -57.11 -52.76
N GLU A 65 -37.63 -57.69 -52.12
CA GLU A 65 -38.31 -57.10 -50.96
C GLU A 65 -37.38 -56.94 -49.75
N GLU A 66 -36.52 -57.92 -49.47
CA GLU A 66 -35.48 -57.83 -48.44
C GLU A 66 -34.46 -56.73 -48.74
N ALA A 67 -34.03 -56.61 -50.00
CA ALA A 67 -33.12 -55.54 -50.43
C ALA A 67 -33.78 -54.15 -50.35
N GLU A 68 -35.07 -54.04 -50.69
CA GLU A 68 -35.84 -52.80 -50.52
C GLU A 68 -35.98 -52.40 -49.06
N ARG A 69 -36.30 -53.36 -48.19
CA ARG A 69 -36.34 -53.16 -46.74
C ARG A 69 -34.99 -52.72 -46.20
N GLY A 70 -33.91 -53.40 -46.58
CA GLY A 70 -32.55 -53.04 -46.18
C GLY A 70 -32.13 -51.65 -46.66
N ARG A 71 -32.49 -51.25 -47.88
CA ARG A 71 -32.26 -49.88 -48.38
C ARG A 71 -33.07 -48.85 -47.60
N ALA A 72 -34.33 -49.15 -47.25
CA ALA A 72 -35.16 -48.26 -46.44
C ALA A 72 -34.61 -48.10 -45.02
N GLU A 73 -34.20 -49.20 -44.38
CA GLU A 73 -33.55 -49.20 -43.07
C GLU A 73 -32.23 -48.42 -43.08
N ALA A 74 -31.36 -48.64 -44.07
CA ALA A 74 -30.12 -47.89 -44.23
C ALA A 74 -30.38 -46.39 -44.41
N LYS A 75 -31.37 -46.01 -45.24
CA LYS A 75 -31.78 -44.61 -45.43
C LYS A 75 -32.30 -43.98 -44.14
N ASN A 76 -33.07 -44.72 -43.35
CA ASN A 76 -33.54 -44.26 -42.05
C ASN A 76 -32.38 -44.10 -41.07
N LEU A 77 -31.46 -45.07 -41.01
CA LEU A 77 -30.26 -45.02 -40.18
C LEU A 77 -29.38 -43.81 -40.53
N MET A 78 -29.13 -43.57 -41.82
CA MET A 78 -28.37 -42.40 -42.29
C MET A 78 -29.02 -41.08 -41.87
N LYS A 79 -30.35 -40.96 -42.00
CA LYS A 79 -31.09 -39.77 -41.55
C LYS A 79 -30.99 -39.59 -40.04
N HIS A 80 -31.18 -40.66 -39.27
CA HIS A 80 -31.06 -40.61 -37.81
C HIS A 80 -29.64 -40.26 -37.36
N ALA A 81 -28.61 -40.82 -38.00
CA ALA A 81 -27.21 -40.52 -37.72
C ALA A 81 -26.88 -39.05 -38.05
N ALA A 82 -27.31 -38.56 -39.21
CA ALA A 82 -27.13 -37.16 -39.60
C ALA A 82 -27.82 -36.20 -38.63
N ALA A 83 -29.09 -36.46 -38.28
CA ALA A 83 -29.83 -35.65 -37.31
C ALA A 83 -29.24 -35.72 -35.89
N SER A 84 -28.66 -36.85 -35.50
CA SER A 84 -27.95 -36.97 -34.22
C SER A 84 -26.64 -36.18 -34.21
N ALA A 85 -25.86 -36.25 -35.29
CA ALA A 85 -24.61 -35.51 -35.43
C ALA A 85 -24.86 -34.00 -35.46
N GLN A 86 -25.89 -33.55 -36.20
CA GLN A 86 -26.26 -32.14 -36.25
C GLN A 86 -26.69 -31.61 -34.87
N ARG A 87 -27.56 -32.34 -34.15
CA ARG A 87 -27.98 -31.95 -32.79
C ARG A 87 -26.80 -31.89 -31.82
N ALA A 88 -25.86 -32.84 -31.91
CA ALA A 88 -24.65 -32.81 -31.10
C ALA A 88 -23.77 -31.59 -31.42
N GLN A 89 -23.64 -31.23 -32.71
CA GLN A 89 -22.88 -30.05 -33.13
C GLN A 89 -23.53 -28.75 -32.65
N GLU A 90 -24.85 -28.61 -32.80
CA GLU A 90 -25.61 -27.45 -32.32
C GLU A 90 -25.51 -27.29 -30.81
N HIS A 91 -25.62 -28.39 -30.06
CA HIS A 91 -25.43 -28.40 -28.61
C HIS A 91 -24.02 -27.94 -28.23
N SER A 92 -22.98 -28.52 -28.84
CA SER A 92 -21.58 -28.13 -28.59
C SER A 92 -21.32 -26.65 -28.89
N LYS A 93 -21.85 -26.12 -30.01
CA LYS A 93 -21.78 -24.69 -30.33
C LYS A 93 -22.47 -23.82 -29.28
N SER A 94 -23.65 -24.22 -28.82
CA SER A 94 -24.38 -23.51 -27.76
C SER A 94 -23.60 -23.49 -26.45
N THR A 95 -23.02 -24.62 -26.04
CA THR A 95 -22.22 -24.70 -24.81
C THR A 95 -20.92 -23.88 -24.92
N LEU A 96 -20.26 -23.88 -26.08
CA LEU A 96 -19.10 -23.01 -26.34
C LEU A 96 -19.48 -21.52 -26.25
N GLY A 97 -20.64 -21.13 -26.79
CA GLY A 97 -21.16 -19.76 -26.67
C GLY A 97 -21.37 -19.34 -25.21
N GLN A 98 -21.93 -20.21 -24.37
CA GLN A 98 -22.05 -19.96 -22.92
C GLN A 98 -20.68 -19.80 -22.27
N ARG A 99 -19.73 -20.69 -22.61
CA ARG A 99 -18.36 -20.65 -22.09
C ARG A 99 -17.62 -19.36 -22.46
N LEU A 100 -17.80 -18.86 -23.69
CA LEU A 100 -17.26 -17.58 -24.13
C LEU A 100 -17.80 -16.42 -23.29
N GLY A 101 -19.10 -16.45 -22.95
CA GLY A 101 -19.70 -15.47 -22.03
C GLY A 101 -19.05 -15.49 -20.64
N ASP A 102 -18.83 -16.68 -20.08
CA ASP A 102 -18.16 -16.82 -18.78
C ASP A 102 -16.71 -16.29 -18.82
N ILE A 103 -15.97 -16.61 -19.88
CA ILE A 103 -14.58 -16.15 -20.04
C ILE A 103 -14.54 -14.63 -20.19
N ASP A 104 -15.44 -14.06 -20.98
CA ASP A 104 -15.56 -12.62 -21.21
C ASP A 104 -15.86 -11.86 -19.91
N PHE A 105 -16.76 -12.40 -19.09
CA PHE A 105 -17.07 -11.87 -17.77
C PHE A 105 -15.81 -11.77 -16.89
N TRP A 106 -15.10 -12.90 -16.68
CA TRP A 106 -13.91 -12.89 -15.82
C TRP A 106 -12.78 -12.04 -16.41
N ARG A 107 -12.60 -12.04 -17.73
CA ARG A 107 -11.63 -11.17 -18.40
C ARG A 107 -11.92 -9.69 -18.12
N THR A 108 -13.19 -9.29 -18.18
CA THR A 108 -13.59 -7.89 -17.96
C THR A 108 -13.42 -7.50 -16.48
N GLU A 109 -13.84 -8.35 -15.54
CA GLU A 109 -13.67 -8.09 -14.11
C GLU A 109 -12.19 -8.03 -13.70
N LEU A 110 -11.35 -8.94 -14.21
CA LEU A 110 -9.90 -8.90 -13.97
C LEU A 110 -9.28 -7.62 -14.54
N GLN A 111 -9.66 -7.21 -15.75
CA GLN A 111 -9.17 -5.98 -16.36
C GLN A 111 -9.51 -4.75 -15.52
N LYS A 112 -10.76 -4.68 -15.05
CA LYS A 112 -11.22 -3.61 -14.16
C LYS A 112 -10.39 -3.56 -12.88
N GLU A 113 -10.21 -4.68 -12.20
CA GLU A 113 -9.44 -4.71 -10.95
C GLU A 113 -7.96 -4.37 -11.16
N ILE A 114 -7.34 -4.79 -12.27
CA ILE A 114 -5.97 -4.38 -12.64
C ILE A 114 -5.88 -2.85 -12.74
N MET A 115 -6.84 -2.21 -13.42
CA MET A 115 -6.86 -0.76 -13.59
C MET A 115 -7.09 -0.03 -12.26
N GLU A 116 -8.02 -0.52 -11.43
CA GLU A 116 -8.29 0.08 -10.12
C GLU A 116 -7.10 -0.05 -9.16
N LEU A 117 -6.44 -1.22 -9.12
CA LEU A 117 -5.27 -1.46 -8.28
C LEU A 117 -4.07 -0.63 -8.75
N ASP A 118 -3.88 -0.45 -10.06
CA ASP A 118 -2.85 0.44 -10.62
C ASP A 118 -3.10 1.91 -10.22
N ALA A 119 -4.34 2.37 -10.36
CA ALA A 119 -4.73 3.72 -9.98
C ALA A 119 -4.49 3.98 -8.48
N GLU A 120 -4.91 3.07 -7.60
CA GLU A 120 -4.69 3.20 -6.16
C GLU A 120 -3.19 3.10 -5.80
N THR A 121 -2.41 2.29 -6.50
CA THR A 121 -0.94 2.23 -6.33
C THR A 121 -0.28 3.57 -6.65
N ASN A 122 -0.71 4.24 -7.73
CA ASN A 122 -0.22 5.56 -8.09
C ASN A 122 -0.61 6.63 -7.05
N LEU A 123 -1.83 6.55 -6.51
CA LEU A 123 -2.28 7.43 -5.42
C LEU A 123 -1.46 7.23 -4.15
N LEU A 124 -1.16 5.99 -3.76
CA LEU A 124 -0.33 5.70 -2.59
C LEU A 124 1.12 6.13 -2.81
N ALA A 125 1.67 5.97 -4.01
CA ALA A 125 3.00 6.47 -4.36
C ALA A 125 3.10 7.99 -4.23
N ALA A 126 2.07 8.73 -4.64
CA ALA A 126 2.01 10.18 -4.43
C ALA A 126 1.96 10.56 -2.94
N GLN A 127 1.22 9.81 -2.10
CA GLN A 127 1.22 10.03 -0.64
C GLN A 127 2.56 9.68 0.01
N LYS A 128 3.25 8.62 -0.45
CA LYS A 128 4.62 8.30 -0.03
C LYS A 128 5.58 9.44 -0.33
N LEU A 129 5.53 10.01 -1.53
CA LEU A 129 6.36 11.17 -1.87
C LEU A 129 6.05 12.38 -0.97
N ARG A 130 4.79 12.56 -0.58
CA ARG A 130 4.40 13.62 0.36
C ARG A 130 4.96 13.39 1.76
N LEU A 131 5.02 12.14 2.23
CA LEU A 131 5.70 11.79 3.48
C LEU A 131 7.20 12.08 3.42
N GLU A 132 7.87 11.69 2.32
CA GLU A 132 9.30 11.95 2.12
C GLU A 132 9.60 13.45 2.20
N ARG A 133 8.79 14.26 1.51
CA ARG A 133 8.88 15.73 1.59
C ARG A 133 8.61 16.27 2.99
N ALA A 134 7.66 15.69 3.72
CA ALA A 134 7.38 16.09 5.10
C ALA A 134 8.57 15.77 6.02
N LEU A 135 9.23 14.63 5.81
CA LEU A 135 10.45 14.24 6.52
C LEU A 135 11.59 15.21 6.22
N ASP A 136 11.86 15.51 4.95
CA ASP A 136 12.90 16.46 4.53
C ASP A 136 12.66 17.85 5.13
N ALA A 137 11.40 18.28 5.21
CA ALA A 137 11.02 19.57 5.79
C ALA A 137 11.36 19.70 7.29
N THR A 138 11.59 18.59 8.00
CA THR A 138 12.00 18.61 9.41
C THR A 138 13.50 18.83 9.62
N GLU A 139 14.32 18.75 8.57
CA GLU A 139 15.78 18.92 8.68
C GLU A 139 16.17 20.31 9.18
N VAL A 140 15.61 21.35 8.57
CA VAL A 140 15.94 22.74 8.92
C VAL A 140 15.49 23.08 10.35
N PRO A 141 14.24 22.81 10.77
CA PRO A 141 13.84 23.00 12.16
C PRO A 141 14.75 22.27 13.17
N TYR A 142 15.13 21.02 12.88
CA TYR A 142 15.98 20.25 13.78
C TYR A 142 17.37 20.88 13.93
N ALA A 143 17.98 21.31 12.82
CA ALA A 143 19.27 22.01 12.83
C ALA A 143 19.18 23.31 13.63
N VAL A 144 18.13 24.11 13.41
CA VAL A 144 17.91 25.37 14.13
C VAL A 144 17.79 25.13 15.64
N VAL A 145 17.02 24.14 16.08
CA VAL A 145 16.87 23.84 17.52
C VAL A 145 18.21 23.40 18.12
N THR A 146 18.97 22.58 17.40
CA THR A 146 20.30 22.11 17.84
C THR A 146 21.28 23.27 17.97
N ASP A 147 21.36 24.14 16.96
CA ASP A 147 22.21 25.34 16.98
C ASP A 147 21.84 26.28 18.14
N ASN A 148 20.53 26.46 18.40
CA ASN A 148 20.07 27.26 19.53
C ASN A 148 20.52 26.67 20.87
N LEU A 149 20.44 25.35 21.05
CA LEU A 149 20.94 24.67 22.25
C LEU A 149 22.45 24.87 22.40
N GLU A 150 23.23 24.70 21.33
CA GLU A 150 24.68 24.96 21.36
C GLU A 150 25.02 26.41 21.72
N CYS A 151 24.28 27.39 21.19
CA CYS A 151 24.46 28.79 21.54
C CYS A 151 24.24 29.04 23.03
N ARG A 152 23.32 28.31 23.65
CA ARG A 152 23.03 28.42 25.08
C ARG A 152 24.13 27.80 25.94
N GLU A 153 24.69 26.67 25.54
CA GLU A 153 25.83 26.04 26.22
C GLU A 153 27.08 26.94 26.23
N ARG A 154 27.20 27.85 25.24
CA ARG A 154 28.31 28.82 25.14
C ARG A 154 28.14 30.07 26.00
N ARG A 155 27.05 30.20 26.77
CA ARG A 155 26.85 31.33 27.70
C ARG A 155 27.92 31.31 28.80
N ARG A 156 28.30 32.49 29.28
CA ARG A 156 29.30 32.63 30.34
C ARG A 156 28.62 32.60 31.71
N PRO A 157 29.22 32.01 32.75
CA PRO A 157 28.74 32.18 34.12
C PRO A 157 28.69 33.68 34.48
N PRO A 158 27.63 34.18 35.15
CA PRO A 158 26.52 33.44 35.76
C PRO A 158 25.33 33.13 34.85
N ASP A 159 25.33 33.58 33.59
CA ASP A 159 24.19 33.43 32.64
C ASP A 159 24.06 32.03 32.03
N LEU A 160 25.02 31.14 32.30
CA LEU A 160 24.94 29.72 31.96
C LEU A 160 23.95 29.02 32.92
N VAL A 161 22.67 29.07 32.56
CA VAL A 161 21.57 28.54 33.36
C VAL A 161 20.60 27.72 32.49
N ILE A 162 20.01 26.71 33.12
CA ILE A 162 18.90 25.94 32.54
C ILE A 162 17.61 26.74 32.77
N ASP A 163 17.23 27.55 31.79
CA ASP A 163 16.01 28.36 31.81
C ASP A 163 14.85 27.67 31.06
N GLU A 164 13.70 28.33 31.02
CA GLU A 164 12.52 27.82 30.32
C GLU A 164 12.74 27.69 28.81
N VAL A 165 13.56 28.54 28.20
CA VAL A 165 13.88 28.46 26.77
C VAL A 165 14.63 27.17 26.47
N GLU A 166 15.63 26.82 27.29
CA GLU A 166 16.36 25.56 27.14
C GLU A 166 15.44 24.35 27.24
N ARG A 167 14.54 24.35 28.22
CA ARG A 167 13.59 23.26 28.43
C ARG A 167 12.64 23.09 27.25
N GLN A 168 12.19 24.20 26.65
CA GLN A 168 11.30 24.14 25.49
C GLN A 168 12.05 23.76 24.20
N LEU A 169 13.31 24.18 24.03
CA LEU A 169 14.16 23.75 22.91
C LEU A 169 14.47 22.25 22.97
N LEU A 170 14.79 21.71 24.15
CA LEU A 170 15.00 20.26 24.32
C LEU A 170 13.75 19.46 23.96
N LYS A 171 12.57 19.89 24.40
CA LYS A 171 11.29 19.29 24.02
C LYS A 171 11.05 19.37 22.50
N GLU A 172 11.40 20.48 21.86
CA GLU A 172 11.28 20.64 20.41
C GLU A 172 12.20 19.67 19.65
N ALA A 173 13.45 19.51 20.10
CA ALA A 173 14.39 18.56 19.51
C ALA A 173 13.89 17.11 19.61
N ASP A 174 13.41 16.71 20.80
CA ASP A 174 12.85 15.39 21.04
C ASP A 174 11.60 15.15 20.18
N LEU A 175 10.67 16.10 20.14
CA LEU A 175 9.47 16.02 19.32
C LEU A 175 9.80 15.87 17.83
N ILE A 176 10.74 16.67 17.31
CA ILE A 176 11.15 16.56 15.90
C ILE A 176 11.75 15.19 15.63
N ARG A 177 12.58 14.65 16.55
CA ARG A 177 13.16 13.31 16.42
C ARG A 177 12.08 12.21 16.37
N ASP A 178 11.10 12.29 17.26
CA ASP A 178 9.99 11.33 17.33
C ASP A 178 9.12 11.39 16.07
N ILE A 179 8.81 12.59 15.57
CA ILE A 179 8.08 12.80 14.31
C ILE A 179 8.86 12.21 13.13
N ARG A 180 10.17 12.47 13.04
CA ARG A 180 11.03 11.94 11.96
C ARG A 180 11.02 10.42 11.94
N GLU A 181 11.08 9.80 13.11
CA GLU A 181 11.04 8.35 13.25
C GLU A 181 9.67 7.77 12.86
N LEU A 182 8.57 8.42 13.26
CA LEU A 182 7.21 8.07 12.84
C LEU A 182 7.08 8.14 11.31
N LEU A 183 7.49 9.26 10.70
CA LEU A 183 7.44 9.46 9.24
C LEU A 183 8.24 8.38 8.49
N LYS A 184 9.45 8.05 8.96
CA LYS A 184 10.27 6.96 8.37
C LYS A 184 9.56 5.61 8.41
N ARG A 185 8.97 5.24 9.55
CA ARG A 185 8.21 4.00 9.68
C ARG A 185 7.01 3.97 8.73
N THR A 186 6.27 5.07 8.62
CA THR A 186 5.13 5.15 7.68
C THR A 186 5.56 5.10 6.21
N ILE A 187 6.73 5.66 5.86
CA ILE A 187 7.31 5.52 4.50
C ILE A 187 7.61 4.05 4.20
N ILE A 188 8.16 3.29 5.15
CA ILE A 188 8.43 1.85 4.99
C ILE A 188 7.12 1.07 4.80
N GLN A 189 6.08 1.38 5.57
CA GLN A 189 4.75 0.78 5.40
C GLN A 189 4.18 1.07 4.01
N ALA A 190 4.22 2.33 3.55
CA ALA A 190 3.77 2.71 2.21
C ALA A 190 4.55 2.00 1.10
N THR A 191 5.88 1.89 1.25
CA THR A 191 6.74 1.18 0.30
C THR A 191 6.38 -0.31 0.21
N THR A 192 6.13 -0.93 1.36
CA THR A 192 5.75 -2.34 1.44
C THR A 192 4.39 -2.58 0.78
N GLN A 193 3.40 -1.72 1.07
CA GLN A 193 2.06 -1.82 0.49
C GLN A 193 2.08 -1.60 -1.03
N ILE A 194 2.84 -0.62 -1.54
CA ILE A 194 3.03 -0.43 -2.99
C ILE A 194 3.58 -1.69 -3.65
N ARG A 195 4.52 -2.38 -3.00
CA ARG A 195 5.06 -3.65 -3.50
C ARG A 195 4.00 -4.75 -3.51
N SER A 196 3.21 -4.90 -2.43
CA SER A 196 2.11 -5.86 -2.38
C SER A 196 1.09 -5.62 -3.48
N ASN A 197 0.66 -4.38 -3.69
CA ASN A 197 -0.24 -4.02 -4.79
C ASN A 197 0.32 -4.42 -6.16
N ARG A 198 1.61 -4.17 -6.42
CA ARG A 198 2.25 -4.53 -7.70
C ARG A 198 2.29 -6.04 -7.94
N ILE A 199 2.63 -6.82 -6.91
CA ILE A 199 2.62 -8.29 -6.99
C ILE A 199 1.21 -8.78 -7.29
N GLN A 200 0.20 -8.24 -6.61
CA GLN A 200 -1.16 -8.69 -6.82
C GLN A 200 -1.74 -8.25 -8.17
N LYS A 201 -1.32 -7.09 -8.68
CA LYS A 201 -1.60 -6.66 -10.05
C LYS A 201 -1.03 -7.66 -11.07
N GLU A 202 0.23 -8.06 -10.92
CA GLU A 202 0.88 -9.04 -11.80
C GLU A 202 0.13 -10.38 -11.79
N ASN A 203 -0.31 -10.87 -10.63
CA ASN A 203 -1.13 -12.08 -10.54
C ASN A 203 -2.44 -11.96 -11.32
N CYS A 204 -3.11 -10.81 -11.25
CA CYS A 204 -4.33 -10.55 -12.01
C CYS A 204 -4.05 -10.44 -13.52
N GLU A 205 -2.93 -9.84 -13.92
CA GLU A 205 -2.50 -9.72 -15.32
C GLU A 205 -2.20 -11.08 -15.96
N LEU A 206 -1.57 -12.00 -15.20
CA LEU A 206 -1.34 -13.38 -15.64
C LEU A 206 -2.65 -14.12 -15.88
N ASP A 207 -3.58 -14.08 -14.92
CA ASP A 207 -4.90 -14.70 -15.07
C ASP A 207 -5.67 -14.07 -16.24
N TRP A 208 -5.64 -12.75 -16.36
CA TRP A 208 -6.28 -12.04 -17.47
C TRP A 208 -5.72 -12.47 -18.83
N SER A 209 -4.40 -12.59 -18.95
CA SER A 209 -3.73 -13.07 -20.17
C SER A 209 -4.18 -14.48 -20.54
N ASP A 210 -4.27 -15.39 -19.55
CA ASP A 210 -4.77 -16.74 -19.78
C ASP A 210 -6.23 -16.73 -20.25
N LYS A 211 -7.08 -15.85 -19.70
CA LYS A 211 -8.48 -15.67 -20.15
C LYS A 211 -8.55 -15.14 -21.58
N VAL A 212 -7.70 -14.18 -21.96
CA VAL A 212 -7.63 -13.65 -23.33
C VAL A 212 -7.25 -14.74 -24.33
N GLN A 213 -6.21 -15.52 -24.03
CA GLN A 213 -5.77 -16.61 -24.90
C GLN A 213 -6.85 -17.70 -25.02
N THR A 214 -7.46 -18.09 -23.90
CA THR A 214 -8.56 -19.07 -23.87
C THR A 214 -9.75 -18.60 -24.70
N TYR A 215 -10.12 -17.32 -24.58
CA TYR A 215 -11.21 -16.73 -25.36
C TYR A 215 -10.97 -16.87 -26.86
N HIS A 216 -9.77 -16.53 -27.35
CA HIS A 216 -9.45 -16.64 -28.77
C HIS A 216 -9.47 -18.09 -29.29
N ILE A 217 -9.05 -19.06 -28.47
CA ILE A 217 -9.12 -20.47 -28.83
C ILE A 217 -10.58 -20.93 -28.93
N ASP A 218 -11.40 -20.61 -27.93
CA ASP A 218 -12.81 -21.04 -27.89
C ASP A 218 -13.66 -20.33 -28.95
N ASP A 219 -13.36 -19.06 -29.26
CA ASP A 219 -14.03 -18.28 -30.31
C ASP A 219 -13.77 -18.91 -31.69
N LYS A 220 -12.49 -19.25 -31.96
CA LYS A 220 -12.12 -20.00 -33.16
C LYS A 220 -12.83 -21.37 -33.22
N CYS A 221 -12.92 -22.08 -32.10
CA CYS A 221 -13.63 -23.35 -32.01
C CYS A 221 -15.13 -23.21 -32.31
N GLY A 222 -15.77 -22.16 -31.80
CA GLY A 222 -17.18 -21.85 -32.06
C GLY A 222 -17.47 -21.52 -33.53
N ALA A 223 -16.50 -20.93 -34.22
CA ALA A 223 -16.59 -20.57 -35.64
C ALA A 223 -16.53 -21.78 -36.59
N TYR A 224 -15.95 -22.92 -36.18
CA TYR A 224 -15.84 -24.08 -37.07
C TYR A 224 -17.20 -24.60 -37.55
N CYS A 225 -17.27 -24.92 -38.83
CA CYS A 225 -18.40 -25.57 -39.49
C CYS A 225 -17.90 -26.73 -40.37
N THR A 226 -18.83 -27.53 -40.88
CA THR A 226 -18.51 -28.69 -41.73
C THR A 226 -17.77 -28.31 -43.01
N ASP A 227 -17.94 -27.07 -43.48
CA ASP A 227 -17.30 -26.54 -44.70
C ASP A 227 -15.96 -25.82 -44.41
N SER A 228 -15.48 -25.83 -43.17
CA SER A 228 -14.22 -25.18 -42.78
C SER A 228 -13.00 -25.94 -43.33
N THR A 229 -12.10 -25.23 -44.02
CA THR A 229 -10.88 -25.81 -44.62
C THR A 229 -9.82 -26.26 -43.62
N ASP A 230 -9.89 -25.75 -42.38
CA ASP A 230 -8.88 -25.96 -41.34
C ASP A 230 -9.23 -27.12 -40.37
N VAL A 231 -10.26 -27.91 -40.69
CA VAL A 231 -10.70 -29.04 -39.85
C VAL A 231 -9.96 -30.31 -40.24
N GLN A 232 -9.27 -30.93 -39.27
CA GLN A 232 -8.50 -32.15 -39.47
C GLN A 232 -8.90 -33.22 -38.44
N SER A 233 -8.63 -34.49 -38.76
CA SER A 233 -8.83 -35.59 -37.82
C SER A 233 -7.65 -35.65 -36.83
N HIS A 234 -7.96 -35.59 -35.53
CA HIS A 234 -6.97 -35.71 -34.45
C HIS A 234 -7.31 -36.91 -33.53
N PRO A 235 -6.88 -38.14 -33.89
CA PRO A 235 -7.28 -39.37 -33.19
C PRO A 235 -6.83 -39.44 -31.72
N SER A 236 -5.80 -38.69 -31.33
CA SER A 236 -5.25 -38.66 -29.97
C SER A 236 -5.91 -37.62 -29.05
N SER A 237 -6.87 -36.83 -29.52
CA SER A 237 -7.48 -35.71 -28.77
C SER A 237 -8.55 -36.13 -27.75
N VAL A 238 -8.90 -37.42 -27.67
CA VAL A 238 -9.97 -37.93 -26.78
C VAL A 238 -9.45 -38.20 -25.35
N LYS A 239 -8.36 -37.56 -24.93
CA LYS A 239 -7.76 -37.76 -23.60
C LYS A 239 -8.23 -36.67 -22.65
N PHE A 240 -8.73 -37.07 -21.48
CA PHE A 240 -8.89 -36.17 -20.35
C PHE A 240 -7.56 -36.13 -19.58
N GLU A 241 -6.98 -34.95 -19.44
CA GLU A 241 -5.79 -34.75 -18.62
C GLU A 241 -6.17 -34.89 -17.14
N GLU A 242 -5.42 -35.70 -16.38
CA GLU A 242 -5.70 -35.96 -14.94
C GLU A 242 -5.60 -34.70 -14.08
N ASN A 243 -4.86 -33.68 -14.55
CA ASN A 243 -4.62 -32.41 -13.86
C ASN A 243 -5.56 -31.28 -14.30
N ALA A 244 -6.60 -31.58 -15.09
CA ALA A 244 -7.50 -30.56 -15.62
C ALA A 244 -8.33 -29.89 -14.51
N SER A 245 -8.51 -28.57 -14.63
CA SER A 245 -9.37 -27.82 -13.72
C SER A 245 -10.85 -28.09 -13.99
N THR A 246 -11.68 -27.97 -12.95
CA THR A 246 -13.15 -27.96 -13.08
C THR A 246 -13.65 -26.55 -13.33
N PRO A 247 -14.86 -26.37 -13.92
CA PRO A 247 -15.47 -25.04 -14.08
C PRO A 247 -15.54 -24.25 -12.76
N LYS A 248 -15.82 -24.95 -11.66
CA LYS A 248 -15.87 -24.37 -10.31
C LYS A 248 -14.49 -23.88 -9.86
N SER A 249 -13.45 -24.72 -9.94
CA SER A 249 -12.09 -24.31 -9.55
C SER A 249 -11.52 -23.22 -10.45
N TRP A 250 -11.89 -23.21 -11.74
CA TRP A 250 -11.50 -22.17 -12.68
C TRP A 250 -12.11 -20.80 -12.32
N ALA A 251 -13.41 -20.77 -12.00
CA ALA A 251 -14.07 -19.53 -11.57
C ALA A 251 -13.55 -19.05 -10.21
N GLN A 252 -13.32 -19.99 -9.29
CA GLN A 252 -12.76 -19.69 -7.97
C GLN A 252 -11.38 -19.05 -8.06
N PHE A 253 -10.52 -19.50 -8.99
CA PHE A 253 -9.18 -18.93 -9.17
C PHE A 253 -9.23 -17.43 -9.48
N SER A 254 -10.06 -17.03 -10.45
CA SER A 254 -10.22 -15.62 -10.81
C SER A 254 -10.91 -14.82 -9.71
N HIS A 255 -11.89 -15.42 -9.03
CA HIS A 255 -12.53 -14.80 -7.87
C HIS A 255 -11.54 -14.52 -6.73
N ASP A 256 -10.67 -15.50 -6.40
CA ASP A 256 -9.69 -15.37 -5.33
C ASP A 256 -8.63 -14.29 -5.66
N ASN A 257 -8.23 -14.19 -6.93
CA ASN A 257 -7.33 -13.12 -7.39
C ASN A 257 -7.96 -11.74 -7.23
N ILE A 258 -9.23 -11.57 -7.63
CA ILE A 258 -9.99 -10.34 -7.47
C ILE A 258 -10.15 -9.98 -5.99
N SER A 259 -10.57 -10.93 -5.15
CA SER A 259 -10.76 -10.68 -3.71
C SER A 259 -9.47 -10.24 -3.01
N ARG A 260 -8.32 -10.84 -3.38
CA ARG A 260 -7.01 -10.39 -2.88
C ARG A 260 -6.65 -9.00 -3.39
N ALA A 261 -6.91 -8.68 -4.66
CA ALA A 261 -6.69 -7.35 -5.20
C ALA A 261 -7.52 -6.28 -4.45
N GLU A 262 -8.78 -6.59 -4.15
CA GLU A 262 -9.66 -5.72 -3.35
C GLU A 262 -9.13 -5.50 -1.93
N GLN A 263 -8.58 -6.55 -1.29
CA GLN A 263 -7.98 -6.45 0.05
C GLN A 263 -6.75 -5.52 0.05
N GLU A 264 -5.84 -5.69 -0.92
CA GLU A 264 -4.65 -4.83 -1.06
C GLU A 264 -5.05 -3.38 -1.36
N LYS A 265 -6.06 -3.18 -2.22
CA LYS A 265 -6.64 -1.86 -2.52
C LYS A 265 -7.21 -1.20 -1.26
N LEU A 266 -7.98 -1.93 -0.45
CA LEU A 266 -8.53 -1.41 0.81
C LEU A 266 -7.44 -1.04 1.81
N ALA A 267 -6.42 -1.89 1.97
CA ALA A 267 -5.27 -1.62 2.82
C ALA A 267 -4.53 -0.35 2.39
N SER A 268 -4.36 -0.16 1.07
CA SER A 268 -3.78 1.07 0.50
C SER A 268 -4.61 2.32 0.83
N VAL A 269 -5.94 2.27 0.64
CA VAL A 269 -6.83 3.41 0.95
C VAL A 269 -6.78 3.79 2.44
N GLN A 270 -6.78 2.79 3.33
CA GLN A 270 -6.64 3.00 4.77
C GLN A 270 -5.29 3.62 5.11
N LEU A 271 -4.21 3.13 4.51
CA LEU A 271 -2.88 3.67 4.70
C LEU A 271 -2.77 5.12 4.22
N ARG A 272 -3.36 5.48 3.07
CA ARG A 272 -3.41 6.89 2.63
C ARG A 272 -4.13 7.79 3.63
N SER A 273 -5.19 7.30 4.26
CA SER A 273 -5.92 8.04 5.29
C SER A 273 -5.05 8.25 6.53
N LEU A 274 -4.36 7.19 6.99
CA LEU A 274 -3.39 7.28 8.08
C LEU A 274 -2.26 8.27 7.77
N ILE A 275 -1.71 8.24 6.55
CA ILE A 275 -0.65 9.15 6.12
C ILE A 275 -1.11 10.61 6.24
N ASN A 276 -2.34 10.92 5.83
CA ASN A 276 -2.88 12.26 5.96
C ASN A 276 -2.97 12.71 7.42
N SER A 277 -3.44 11.84 8.32
CA SER A 277 -3.49 12.11 9.75
C SER A 277 -2.10 12.33 10.33
N VAL A 278 -1.14 11.45 10.06
CA VAL A 278 0.24 11.56 10.55
C VAL A 278 0.88 12.89 10.13
N ILE A 279 0.74 13.30 8.86
CA ILE A 279 1.28 14.58 8.38
C ILE A 279 0.57 15.77 9.05
N HIS A 280 -0.76 15.68 9.23
CA HIS A 280 -1.53 16.73 9.88
C HIS A 280 -1.11 16.91 11.34
N ASP A 281 -1.11 15.82 12.11
CA ASP A 281 -0.85 15.82 13.54
C ASP A 281 0.60 16.25 13.82
N ALA A 282 1.58 15.69 13.08
CA ALA A 282 2.97 16.13 13.17
C ALA A 282 3.12 17.64 12.88
N GLY A 283 2.40 18.16 11.88
CA GLY A 283 2.40 19.58 11.56
C GLY A 283 1.78 20.45 12.67
N GLN A 284 0.76 19.96 13.37
CA GLN A 284 0.15 20.67 14.50
C GLN A 284 1.05 20.65 15.72
N ASP A 285 1.60 19.50 16.08
CA ASP A 285 2.48 19.34 17.23
C ASP A 285 3.71 20.26 17.11
N LEU A 286 4.33 20.32 15.92
CA LEU A 286 5.45 21.23 15.66
C LEU A 286 5.04 22.71 15.78
N ARG A 287 3.84 23.08 15.35
CA ARG A 287 3.35 24.47 15.49
C ARG A 287 3.10 24.86 16.93
N VAL A 288 2.51 23.95 17.70
CA VAL A 288 2.26 24.16 19.14
C VAL A 288 3.59 24.29 19.87
N GLN A 289 4.55 23.40 19.60
CA GLN A 289 5.85 23.45 20.27
C GLN A 289 6.67 24.68 19.86
N ARG A 290 6.65 25.08 18.58
CA ARG A 290 7.24 26.35 18.12
C ARG A 290 6.65 27.55 18.87
N ALA A 291 5.33 27.57 19.10
CA ALA A 291 4.69 28.66 19.84
C ALA A 291 5.16 28.69 21.30
N ALA A 292 5.33 27.53 21.94
CA ALA A 292 5.86 27.43 23.30
C ALA A 292 7.31 27.95 23.40
N VAL A 293 8.18 27.56 22.46
CA VAL A 293 9.57 28.06 22.38
C VAL A 293 9.60 29.57 22.12
N SER A 294 8.74 30.06 21.23
CA SER A 294 8.62 31.48 20.95
C SER A 294 8.21 32.27 22.20
N GLU A 295 7.20 31.82 22.95
CA GLU A 295 6.78 32.50 24.19
C GLU A 295 7.89 32.49 25.25
N ALA A 296 8.59 31.35 25.41
CA ALA A 296 9.72 31.25 26.33
C ALA A 296 10.83 32.24 25.96
N LEU A 297 11.15 32.38 24.67
CA LEU A 297 12.16 33.31 24.18
C LEU A 297 11.77 34.77 24.45
N HIS A 298 10.53 35.15 24.12
CA HIS A 298 10.03 36.50 24.42
C HIS A 298 10.04 36.78 25.93
N GLY A 299 9.64 35.79 26.75
CA GLY A 299 9.71 35.88 28.20
C GLY A 299 11.13 36.14 28.71
N HIS A 300 12.11 35.40 28.18
CA HIS A 300 13.51 35.57 28.56
C HIS A 300 14.08 36.93 28.12
N CYS A 301 13.74 37.41 26.92
CA CYS A 301 14.13 38.75 26.47
C CYS A 301 13.59 39.84 27.42
N ARG A 302 12.31 39.76 27.80
CA ARG A 302 11.71 40.70 28.77
C ARG A 302 12.43 40.68 30.12
N GLN A 303 12.78 39.50 30.63
CA GLN A 303 13.53 39.35 31.88
C GLN A 303 14.92 39.99 31.79
N LEU A 304 15.64 39.77 30.68
CA LEU A 304 16.95 40.37 30.45
C LEU A 304 16.88 41.89 30.34
N GLU A 305 15.89 42.42 29.61
CA GLU A 305 15.67 43.87 29.49
C GLU A 305 15.39 44.51 30.86
N GLN A 306 14.55 43.87 31.68
CA GLN A 306 14.24 44.35 33.03
C GLN A 306 15.47 44.31 33.95
N ALA A 307 16.25 43.22 33.92
CA ALA A 307 17.46 43.09 34.70
C ALA A 307 18.50 44.15 34.30
N LYS A 308 18.70 44.37 32.99
CA LYS A 308 19.57 45.42 32.46
C LYS A 308 19.15 46.79 32.96
N LEU A 309 17.88 47.16 32.80
CA LEU A 309 17.36 48.45 33.23
C LEU A 309 17.58 48.68 34.74
N GLY A 310 17.33 47.66 35.57
CA GLY A 310 17.58 47.74 37.01
C GLY A 310 19.05 47.95 37.34
N LEU A 311 19.97 47.28 36.63
CA LEU A 311 21.41 47.48 36.81
C LEU A 311 21.87 48.87 36.37
N GLU A 312 21.32 49.40 35.27
CA GLU A 312 21.61 50.76 34.80
C GLU A 312 21.14 51.81 35.81
N GLN A 313 19.94 51.64 36.39
CA GLN A 313 19.41 52.52 37.43
C GLN A 313 20.24 52.46 38.72
N HIS A 314 20.63 51.27 39.17
CA HIS A 314 21.51 51.13 40.34
C HIS A 314 22.88 51.76 40.09
N LEU A 315 23.44 51.61 38.89
CA LEU A 315 24.70 52.26 38.53
C LEU A 315 24.61 53.78 38.63
N GLU A 316 23.54 54.37 38.08
CA GLU A 316 23.30 55.81 38.16
C GLU A 316 23.20 56.29 39.62
N GLN A 317 22.46 55.56 40.45
CA GLN A 317 22.32 55.89 41.86
C GLN A 317 23.65 55.79 42.62
N ILE A 318 24.42 54.71 42.42
CA ILE A 318 25.72 54.52 43.08
C ILE A 318 26.69 55.62 42.67
N LEU A 319 26.72 56.02 41.39
CA LEU A 319 27.58 57.10 40.94
C LEU A 319 27.20 58.45 41.58
N LYS A 320 25.90 58.69 41.77
CA LYS A 320 25.41 59.86 42.49
C LYS A 320 25.84 59.82 43.97
N ASP A 321 25.64 58.70 44.65
CA ASP A 321 26.02 58.50 46.05
C ASP A 321 27.53 58.71 46.25
N ILE A 322 28.36 58.19 45.33
CA ILE A 322 29.82 58.44 45.34
C ILE A 322 30.11 59.93 45.28
N GLY A 323 29.46 60.68 44.38
CA GLY A 323 29.66 62.12 44.26
C GLY A 323 29.23 62.90 45.51
N GLU A 324 28.11 62.50 46.13
CA GLU A 324 27.64 63.08 47.39
C GLU A 324 28.60 62.80 48.56
N GLU A 325 29.14 61.57 48.65
CA GLU A 325 30.15 61.22 49.66
C GLU A 325 31.49 61.92 49.43
N GLU A 326 31.93 62.09 48.19
CA GLU A 326 33.12 62.89 47.88
C GLU A 326 32.95 64.35 48.32
N ALA A 327 31.78 64.95 48.08
CA ALA A 327 31.44 66.29 48.54
C ALA A 327 31.38 66.37 50.08
N ASN A 328 30.82 65.36 50.73
CA ASN A 328 30.79 65.23 52.19
C ASN A 328 32.21 65.20 52.77
N ILE A 329 33.11 64.39 52.19
CA ILE A 329 34.53 64.34 52.58
C ILE A 329 35.19 65.72 52.45
N MET A 330 34.94 66.44 51.36
CA MET A 330 35.47 67.80 51.18
C MET A 330 34.95 68.78 52.25
N ASN A 331 33.65 68.72 52.55
CA ASN A 331 33.03 69.56 53.57
C ASN A 331 33.58 69.26 54.97
N LEU A 332 33.74 67.98 55.32
CA LEU A 332 34.36 67.56 56.58
C LEU A 332 35.81 68.03 56.69
N LYS A 333 36.61 67.86 55.63
CA LYS A 333 38.01 68.38 55.59
C LYS A 333 38.06 69.88 55.78
N LYS A 334 37.12 70.63 55.17
CA LYS A 334 37.00 72.08 55.38
C LYS A 334 36.64 72.41 56.82
N ALA A 335 35.62 71.78 57.38
CA ALA A 335 35.20 72.00 58.77
C ALA A 335 36.31 71.69 59.78
N ILE A 336 37.12 70.65 59.54
CA ILE A 336 38.30 70.34 60.36
C ILE A 336 39.31 71.49 60.28
N ARG A 337 39.69 71.95 59.08
CA ARG A 337 40.62 73.08 58.92
C ARG A 337 40.12 74.36 59.59
N ASP A 338 38.83 74.66 59.43
CA ASP A 338 38.20 75.83 60.04
C ASP A 338 38.27 75.76 61.58
N LYS A 339 38.00 74.58 62.17
CA LYS A 339 38.13 74.34 63.62
C LYS A 339 39.58 74.35 64.10
N GLU A 340 40.51 73.76 63.36
CA GLU A 340 41.96 73.81 63.65
C GLU A 340 42.47 75.26 63.65
N ALA A 341 41.97 76.10 62.74
CA ALA A 341 42.32 77.53 62.72
C ALA A 341 41.84 78.25 63.99
N LEU A 342 40.61 77.99 64.44
CA LEU A 342 40.09 78.53 65.70
C LEU A 342 40.89 78.03 66.91
N LEU A 343 41.23 76.74 66.94
CA LEU A 343 42.06 76.13 67.98
C LEU A 343 43.45 76.79 68.05
N LYS A 344 44.10 77.00 66.91
CA LYS A 344 45.39 77.69 66.82
C LYS A 344 45.30 79.11 67.39
N VAL A 345 44.25 79.86 67.08
CA VAL A 345 44.05 81.20 67.65
C VAL A 345 43.95 81.16 69.18
N ALA A 346 43.19 80.22 69.74
CA ALA A 346 43.08 80.06 71.19
C ALA A 346 44.42 79.67 71.83
N GLN A 347 45.16 78.74 71.21
CA GLN A 347 46.50 78.32 71.66
C GLN A 347 47.51 79.46 71.60
N THR A 348 47.56 80.23 70.51
CA THR A 348 48.45 81.40 70.37
C THR A 348 48.10 82.46 71.42
N ARG A 349 46.81 82.76 71.63
CA ARG A 349 46.37 83.68 72.70
C ARG A 349 46.86 83.23 74.07
N LEU A 350 46.77 81.94 74.39
CA LEU A 350 47.27 81.41 75.66
C LEU A 350 48.80 81.51 75.77
N TYR A 351 49.51 81.19 74.68
CA TYR A 351 50.96 81.30 74.59
C TYR A 351 51.43 82.74 74.83
N ASP A 352 50.90 83.72 74.11
CA ASP A 352 51.27 85.12 74.25
C ASP A 352 50.95 85.65 75.66
N ARG A 353 49.82 85.23 76.24
CA ARG A 353 49.43 85.61 77.60
C ARG A 353 50.30 84.95 78.68
N SER A 354 51.05 83.91 78.37
CA SER A 354 51.98 83.27 79.32
C SER A 354 53.23 84.10 79.62
N PHE A 355 53.54 85.09 78.78
CA PHE A 355 54.69 86.01 78.95
C PHE A 355 54.38 87.25 79.80
N ARG A 356 53.18 87.37 80.38
CA ARG A 356 52.81 88.52 81.20
C ARG A 356 53.68 88.59 82.47
N PRO A 357 54.26 89.74 82.81
CA PRO A 357 55.20 89.85 83.92
C PRO A 357 54.49 89.91 85.29
N ASN A 358 55.07 89.24 86.28
CA ASN A 358 54.71 89.33 87.70
C ASN A 358 53.20 89.14 87.98
N ILE A 359 52.56 90.11 88.64
CA ILE A 359 51.17 90.04 89.08
C ILE A 359 50.16 90.08 87.93
N GLU A 360 50.58 90.51 86.73
CA GLU A 360 49.75 90.53 85.52
C GLU A 360 49.57 89.13 84.90
N LEU A 361 50.28 88.08 85.38
CA LEU A 361 50.03 86.67 85.04
C LEU A 361 48.76 86.15 85.76
N CYS A 362 47.67 86.89 85.58
CA CYS A 362 46.38 86.65 86.20
C CYS A 362 45.60 85.57 85.45
N ARG A 363 44.95 84.67 86.21
CA ARG A 363 43.97 83.71 85.68
C ARG A 363 42.61 84.38 85.61
N ASP A 364 42.46 85.30 84.67
CA ASP A 364 41.19 85.99 84.43
C ASP A 364 40.21 85.15 83.59
N GLU A 365 38.98 85.63 83.46
CA GLU A 365 37.93 84.96 82.68
C GLU A 365 38.37 84.69 81.23
N ALA A 366 39.11 85.61 80.61
CA ALA A 366 39.59 85.45 79.24
C ALA A 366 40.63 84.31 79.12
N GLN A 367 41.48 84.12 80.13
CA GLN A 367 42.40 82.99 80.23
C GLN A 367 41.63 81.66 80.31
N PHE A 368 40.62 81.58 81.19
CA PHE A 368 39.80 80.37 81.36
C PHE A 368 38.99 80.03 80.12
N ARG A 369 38.39 81.03 79.46
CA ARG A 369 37.64 80.83 78.20
C ARG A 369 38.54 80.33 77.07
N SER A 370 39.78 80.83 76.98
CA SER A 370 40.74 80.37 75.98
C SER A 370 41.23 78.95 76.28
N LEU A 371 41.44 78.59 77.55
CA LEU A 371 41.77 77.21 77.97
C LEU A 371 40.65 76.22 77.61
N ASN A 372 39.39 76.57 77.90
CA ASN A 372 38.24 75.73 77.57
C ASN A 372 38.01 75.56 76.07
N GLN A 373 38.46 76.51 75.23
CA GLN A 373 38.41 76.38 73.76
C GLN A 373 39.49 75.45 73.20
N THR A 374 40.51 75.12 74.00
CA THR A 374 41.63 74.26 73.60
C THR A 374 41.54 72.82 74.11
N GLN A 375 40.55 72.54 74.97
CA GLN A 375 40.12 71.20 75.36
C GLN A 375 39.00 70.75 74.43
#